data_AF-A0A1Y3BH83-F1
#
_entry.id   AF-A0A1Y3BH83-F1
#
_cell.length_a   1.000
_cell.length_b   1.000
_cell.length_c   1.000
_cell.angle_alpha   90.00
_cell.angle_beta   90.00
_cell.angle_gamma   90.00
#
_symmetry.space_group_name_H-M   'P 1'
#
loop_
_entity.id
_entity.type
_entity.pdbx_description
1 polymer ?
#
loop_
_entity_poly.entity_id
_entity_poly.type
_entity_poly.pdbx_seq_one_letter_code
_entity_poly.pdbx_strand_id
1 'polypeptide(L)'
;YCSLVGSDCESYGWDIVRSRFFHNKKETTYPVWLSSSHDKFTIPDEFTVVLDMDEGTLGFIVDGIYLGVAYTGLIGKKLYPVISTVWGNVEIGIHYTGYMPPGPLLLRECCRKTIRQHSGKKRIRKFVQETRIPLVLKEYLLN
;
A
#
# COMPACT_ATOMS: atom_id res chain seq x y z
N TYR A 1 -12.49 -23.03 -0.43
CA TYR A 1 -13.06 -21.75 -0.87
C TYR A 1 -12.46 -21.34 -2.21
N CYS A 2 -13.18 -20.53 -2.99
CA CYS A 2 -12.71 -19.89 -4.22
C CYS A 2 -12.59 -18.38 -4.00
N SER A 3 -11.61 -17.73 -4.61
CA SER A 3 -11.45 -16.28 -4.57
C SER A 3 -12.46 -15.64 -5.52
N LEU A 4 -13.44 -14.92 -4.98
CA LEU A 4 -14.46 -14.22 -5.80
C LEU A 4 -13.84 -13.02 -6.53
N VAL A 5 -13.11 -12.17 -5.79
CA VAL A 5 -12.36 -11.05 -6.37
C VAL A 5 -11.17 -11.60 -7.17
N GLY A 6 -11.08 -11.23 -8.44
CA GLY A 6 -10.08 -11.73 -9.39
C GLY A 6 -10.54 -12.97 -10.19
N SER A 7 -11.77 -13.44 -9.99
CA SER A 7 -12.33 -14.59 -10.72
C SER A 7 -12.78 -14.28 -12.15
N ASP A 8 -12.79 -13.01 -12.54
CA ASP A 8 -13.15 -12.52 -13.87
C ASP A 8 -12.24 -11.35 -14.30
N CYS A 9 -12.53 -10.76 -15.46
CA CYS A 9 -11.78 -9.62 -15.99
C CYS A 9 -12.15 -8.27 -15.35
N GLU A 10 -13.18 -8.23 -14.50
CA GLU A 10 -13.70 -6.99 -13.90
C GLU A 10 -13.08 -6.70 -12.54
N SER A 11 -12.34 -7.65 -11.97
CA SER A 11 -11.82 -7.57 -10.62
C SER A 11 -10.34 -7.96 -10.51
N TYR A 12 -9.68 -7.40 -9.49
CA TYR A 12 -8.25 -7.55 -9.21
C TYR A 12 -8.11 -7.79 -7.71
N GLY A 13 -7.69 -9.00 -7.31
CA GLY A 13 -7.81 -9.44 -5.92
C GLY A 13 -6.52 -10.02 -5.35
N TRP A 14 -6.21 -9.68 -4.11
CA TRP A 14 -5.16 -10.36 -3.36
C TRP A 14 -5.79 -11.30 -2.32
N ASP A 15 -5.59 -12.61 -2.49
CA ASP A 15 -5.89 -13.60 -1.46
C ASP A 15 -4.75 -13.57 -0.42
N ILE A 16 -5.03 -12.86 0.67
CA ILE A 16 -4.10 -12.65 1.78
C ILE A 16 -3.73 -13.96 2.51
N VAL A 17 -4.63 -14.95 2.51
CA VAL A 17 -4.39 -16.24 3.19
C VAL A 17 -3.40 -17.10 2.39
N ARG A 18 -3.53 -17.08 1.06
CA ARG A 18 -2.66 -17.86 0.16
C ARG A 18 -1.44 -17.10 -0.34
N SER A 19 -1.35 -15.79 -0.08
CA SER A 19 -0.34 -14.92 -0.70
C SER A 19 -0.34 -15.04 -2.23
N ARG A 20 -1.54 -14.99 -2.81
CA ARG A 20 -1.77 -15.12 -4.26
C ARG A 20 -2.56 -13.94 -4.79
N PHE A 21 -2.10 -13.36 -5.89
CA PHE A 21 -2.84 -12.33 -6.60
C PHE A 21 -3.64 -12.95 -7.76
N PHE A 22 -4.90 -12.58 -7.89
CA PHE A 22 -5.88 -13.11 -8.82
C PHE A 22 -6.41 -12.04 -9.76
N HIS A 23 -6.46 -12.37 -11.04
CA HIS A 23 -7.18 -11.61 -12.07
C HIS A 23 -7.54 -12.54 -13.22
N ASN A 24 -8.79 -12.49 -13.69
CA ASN A 24 -9.29 -13.31 -14.80
C ASN A 24 -8.95 -14.81 -14.63
N LYS A 25 -9.17 -15.33 -13.41
CA LYS A 25 -8.87 -16.72 -12.99
C LYS A 25 -7.40 -17.12 -13.08
N LYS A 26 -6.48 -16.19 -13.37
CA LYS A 26 -5.04 -16.42 -13.32
C LYS A 26 -4.53 -16.03 -11.95
N GLU A 27 -3.69 -16.89 -11.38
CA GLU A 27 -3.02 -16.62 -10.11
C GLU A 27 -1.52 -16.37 -10.30
N THR A 28 -0.99 -15.45 -9.50
CA THR A 28 0.44 -15.15 -9.43
C THR A 28 0.88 -15.10 -7.96
N THR A 29 2.12 -15.44 -7.66
CA THR A 29 2.65 -15.27 -6.29
C THR A 29 2.75 -13.78 -5.96
N TYR A 30 2.22 -13.36 -4.82
CA TYR A 30 2.40 -12.00 -4.33
C TYR A 30 2.52 -11.97 -2.80
N PRO A 31 3.56 -11.32 -2.24
CA PRO A 31 4.60 -10.54 -2.92
C PRO A 31 5.56 -11.38 -3.77
N VAL A 32 6.13 -10.77 -4.83
CA VAL A 32 6.94 -11.48 -5.83
C VAL A 32 8.15 -12.20 -5.22
N TRP A 33 8.78 -11.61 -4.19
CA TRP A 33 9.93 -12.20 -3.51
C TRP A 33 9.61 -13.47 -2.69
N LEU A 34 8.35 -13.73 -2.34
CA LEU A 34 7.95 -15.00 -1.74
C LEU A 34 8.07 -16.17 -2.73
N SER A 35 8.19 -15.91 -4.03
CA SER A 35 8.40 -16.98 -5.02
C SER A 35 9.71 -17.74 -4.78
N SER A 36 10.65 -17.13 -4.05
CA SER A 36 11.99 -17.67 -3.79
C SER A 36 12.15 -18.26 -2.39
N SER A 37 11.16 -18.12 -1.50
CA SER A 37 11.20 -18.67 -0.14
C SER A 37 9.94 -19.49 0.16
N HIS A 38 10.07 -20.57 0.94
CA HIS A 38 8.92 -21.33 1.45
C HIS A 38 8.31 -20.68 2.70
N ASP A 39 8.62 -19.41 2.96
CA ASP A 39 8.20 -18.71 4.16
C ASP A 39 6.74 -18.31 4.08
N LYS A 40 6.02 -18.55 5.17
CA LYS A 40 4.64 -18.09 5.33
C LYS A 40 4.65 -16.60 5.65
N PHE A 41 4.14 -15.78 4.72
CA PHE A 41 3.91 -14.37 4.97
C PHE A 41 2.58 -14.18 5.69
N THR A 42 2.64 -13.76 6.95
CA THR A 42 1.43 -13.47 7.74
C THR A 42 1.10 -12.00 7.60
N ILE A 43 -0.14 -11.71 7.25
CA ILE A 43 -0.63 -10.34 7.08
C ILE A 43 -1.31 -9.93 8.40
N PRO A 44 -0.97 -8.74 8.95
CA PRO A 44 -1.62 -8.20 10.14
C PRO A 44 -3.07 -7.83 9.87
N ASP A 45 -3.81 -7.52 10.94
CA ASP A 45 -5.22 -7.12 10.87
C ASP A 45 -5.46 -5.87 10.00
N GLU A 46 -4.46 -4.99 9.91
CA GLU A 46 -4.50 -3.76 9.12
C GLU A 46 -3.39 -3.71 8.07
N PHE A 47 -3.76 -3.40 6.84
CA PHE A 47 -2.83 -3.12 5.75
C PHE A 47 -3.39 -2.02 4.84
N THR A 48 -2.54 -1.44 3.99
CA THR A 48 -2.95 -0.37 3.08
C THR A 48 -2.96 -0.87 1.64
N VAL A 49 -4.01 -0.51 0.91
CA VAL A 49 -4.09 -0.69 -0.55
C VAL A 49 -3.57 0.57 -1.22
N VAL A 50 -2.66 0.42 -2.19
CA VAL A 50 -2.11 1.50 -2.99
C VAL A 50 -2.61 1.32 -4.42
N LEU A 51 -3.51 2.21 -4.84
CA LEU A 51 -4.00 2.28 -6.21
C LEU A 51 -3.49 3.56 -6.87
N ASP A 52 -2.57 3.40 -7.81
CA ASP A 52 -2.05 4.50 -8.62
C ASP A 52 -2.72 4.45 -9.99
N MET A 53 -3.65 5.37 -10.25
CA MET A 53 -4.37 5.41 -11.52
C MET A 53 -3.63 6.17 -12.62
N ASP A 54 -2.60 6.93 -12.27
CA ASP A 54 -1.76 7.66 -13.22
C ASP A 54 -0.73 6.71 -13.85
N GLU A 55 -0.07 5.88 -13.04
CA GLU A 55 0.79 4.78 -13.49
C GLU A 55 -0.02 3.53 -13.89
N GLY A 56 -1.25 3.43 -13.39
CA GLY A 56 -2.14 2.29 -13.63
C GLY A 56 -1.69 1.01 -12.92
N THR A 57 -1.26 1.14 -11.66
CA THR A 57 -0.72 0.06 -10.85
C THR A 57 -1.54 -0.17 -9.57
N LEU A 58 -1.54 -1.41 -9.09
CA LEU A 58 -2.11 -1.80 -7.80
C LEU A 58 -1.03 -2.50 -6.98
N GLY A 59 -0.89 -2.12 -5.71
CA GLY A 59 0.02 -2.74 -4.76
C GLY A 59 -0.47 -2.58 -3.32
N PHE A 60 0.31 -3.11 -2.37
CA PHE A 60 -0.08 -3.16 -0.96
C PHE A 60 1.07 -2.73 -0.06
N ILE A 61 0.75 -2.16 1.10
CA ILE A 61 1.72 -1.85 2.16
C ILE A 61 1.30 -2.64 3.40
N VAL A 62 2.24 -3.42 3.94
CA VAL A 62 2.08 -4.18 5.20
C VAL A 62 3.17 -3.75 6.16
N ASP A 63 2.81 -3.43 7.41
CA ASP A 63 3.73 -2.91 8.44
C ASP A 63 4.60 -1.73 7.98
N GLY A 64 4.05 -0.90 7.09
CA GLY A 64 4.74 0.25 6.51
C GLY A 64 5.80 -0.09 5.47
N ILE A 65 5.85 -1.35 4.99
CA ILE A 65 6.70 -1.83 3.91
C ILE A 65 5.85 -1.97 2.65
N TYR A 66 6.24 -1.28 1.57
CA TYR A 66 5.60 -1.46 0.28
C TYR A 66 5.99 -2.81 -0.33
N LEU A 67 4.97 -3.62 -0.65
CA LEU A 67 5.12 -4.99 -1.12
C LEU A 67 5.41 -5.10 -2.64
N GLY A 68 5.59 -3.96 -3.30
CA GLY A 68 5.77 -3.89 -4.75
C GLY A 68 4.45 -3.96 -5.51
N VAL A 69 4.55 -3.82 -6.84
CA VAL A 69 3.40 -3.82 -7.74
C VAL A 69 2.84 -5.24 -7.86
N ALA A 70 1.55 -5.39 -7.57
CA ALA A 70 0.79 -6.62 -7.74
C ALA A 70 0.19 -6.74 -9.14
N TYR A 71 -0.21 -5.61 -9.74
CA TYR A 71 -0.80 -5.58 -11.09
C TYR A 71 -0.56 -4.25 -11.79
N THR A 72 -0.49 -4.28 -13.14
CA THR A 72 -0.31 -3.13 -14.02
C THR A 72 -1.37 -3.12 -15.13
N GLY A 73 -1.57 -1.99 -15.80
CA GLY A 73 -2.53 -1.88 -16.91
C GLY A 73 -3.92 -1.41 -16.46
N LEU A 74 -3.97 -0.62 -15.39
CA LEU A 74 -5.22 -0.05 -14.86
C LEU A 74 -5.54 1.34 -15.40
N ILE A 75 -4.66 1.93 -16.22
CA ILE A 75 -4.85 3.27 -16.79
C ILE A 75 -6.20 3.36 -17.52
N GLY A 76 -6.96 4.42 -17.23
CA GLY A 76 -8.26 4.70 -17.85
C GLY A 76 -9.43 3.86 -17.31
N LYS A 77 -9.19 2.94 -16.37
CA LYS A 77 -10.29 2.20 -15.72
C LYS A 77 -10.92 3.01 -14.60
N LYS A 78 -12.18 2.71 -14.29
CA LYS A 78 -12.84 3.17 -13.07
C LYS A 78 -12.98 1.99 -12.12
N LEU A 79 -12.28 2.05 -10.99
CA LEU A 79 -12.21 0.94 -10.03
C LEU A 79 -12.82 1.36 -8.70
N TYR A 80 -13.30 0.36 -7.94
CA TYR A 80 -13.90 0.55 -6.63
C TYR A 80 -13.26 -0.43 -5.64
N PRO A 81 -13.06 -0.05 -4.37
CA PRO A 81 -12.64 -0.98 -3.33
C PRO A 81 -13.67 -2.09 -3.16
N VAL A 82 -13.20 -3.33 -3.02
CA VAL A 82 -14.05 -4.50 -2.79
C VAL A 82 -13.33 -5.51 -1.91
N ILE A 83 -14.10 -6.20 -1.07
CA ILE A 83 -13.62 -7.27 -0.20
C ILE A 83 -14.57 -8.45 -0.33
N SER A 84 -14.02 -9.67 -0.40
CA SER A 84 -14.80 -10.90 -0.34
C SER A 84 -14.31 -11.77 0.82
N THR A 85 -15.24 -12.25 1.65
CA THR A 85 -14.96 -13.19 2.74
C THR A 85 -15.99 -14.31 2.73
N VAL A 86 -15.58 -15.49 3.20
CA VAL A 86 -16.45 -16.66 3.42
C VAL A 86 -16.56 -17.03 4.89
N TRP A 87 -15.93 -16.26 5.78
CA TRP A 87 -15.93 -16.48 7.22
C TRP A 87 -17.10 -15.73 7.84
N GLY A 88 -17.95 -16.47 8.58
CA GLY A 88 -19.05 -15.88 9.35
C GLY A 88 -18.52 -15.02 10.50
N ASN A 89 -19.31 -14.02 10.90
CA ASN A 89 -19.03 -13.12 12.03
C ASN A 89 -17.72 -12.31 11.90
N VAL A 90 -17.31 -11.98 10.68
CA VAL A 90 -16.19 -11.06 10.43
C VAL A 90 -16.74 -9.65 10.17
N GLU A 91 -16.15 -8.65 10.82
CA GLU A 91 -16.35 -7.24 10.53
C GLU A 91 -15.10 -6.69 9.85
N ILE A 92 -15.28 -5.94 8.76
CA ILE A 92 -14.16 -5.39 7.98
C ILE A 92 -14.45 -3.92 7.72
N GLY A 93 -13.48 -3.06 8.05
CA GLY A 93 -13.53 -1.63 7.79
C GLY A 93 -12.66 -1.23 6.61
N ILE A 94 -13.13 -0.28 5.80
CA ILE A 94 -12.32 0.39 4.78
C ILE A 94 -12.18 1.85 5.21
N HIS A 95 -10.95 2.28 5.46
CA HIS A 95 -10.64 3.66 5.78
C HIS A 95 -9.90 4.31 4.61
N TYR A 96 -10.46 5.39 4.08
CA TYR A 96 -9.83 6.16 3.01
C TYR A 96 -8.72 7.04 3.59
N THR A 97 -7.47 6.74 3.22
CA THR A 97 -6.28 7.41 3.77
C THR A 97 -5.90 8.69 3.03
N GLY A 98 -6.33 8.86 1.78
CA GLY A 98 -6.11 10.09 1.03
C GLY A 98 -5.92 9.89 -0.47
N TYR A 99 -5.63 11.01 -1.12
CA TYR A 99 -5.35 11.12 -2.54
C TYR A 99 -4.11 12.01 -2.74
N MET A 100 -3.29 11.64 -3.70
CA MET A 100 -2.18 12.46 -4.17
C MET A 100 -2.58 13.05 -5.53
N PRO A 101 -2.55 14.39 -5.71
CA PRO A 101 -2.88 14.99 -6.98
C PRO A 101 -1.86 14.60 -8.06
N PRO A 102 -2.31 14.45 -9.32
CA PRO A 102 -1.41 14.17 -10.44
C PRO A 102 -0.46 15.36 -10.65
N GLY A 103 0.77 15.04 -11.05
CA GLY A 103 1.81 16.03 -11.33
C GLY A 103 2.96 16.03 -10.33
N PRO A 104 3.91 16.97 -10.48
CA PRO A 104 5.09 17.02 -9.63
C PRO A 104 4.71 17.41 -8.20
N LEU A 105 5.27 16.68 -7.23
CA LEU A 105 5.20 17.05 -5.83
C LEU A 105 5.78 18.46 -5.60
N LEU A 106 5.25 19.17 -4.62
CA LEU A 106 5.80 20.45 -4.22
C LEU A 106 7.21 20.25 -3.68
N LEU A 107 8.10 21.22 -3.92
CA LEU A 107 9.49 21.16 -3.42
C LEU A 107 9.55 20.84 -1.91
N ARG A 108 8.65 21.43 -1.11
CA ARG A 108 8.53 21.18 0.33
C ARG A 108 8.25 19.71 0.67
N GLU A 109 7.46 19.01 -0.14
CA GLU A 109 7.11 17.60 0.07
C GLU A 109 8.28 16.69 -0.28
N CYS A 110 8.98 17.00 -1.39
CA CYS A 110 10.23 16.36 -1.75
C CYS A 110 11.28 16.52 -0.63
N CYS A 111 11.49 17.74 -0.16
CA CYS A 111 12.41 18.01 0.96
C CYS A 111 12.01 17.23 2.21
N ARG A 112 10.73 17.24 2.60
CA ARG A 112 10.23 16.48 3.75
C ARG A 112 10.50 14.98 3.60
N LYS A 113 10.20 14.41 2.43
CA LYS A 113 10.45 13.00 2.12
C LYS A 113 11.93 12.66 2.26
N THR A 114 12.81 13.43 1.63
CA THR A 114 14.26 13.22 1.68
C THR A 114 14.80 13.30 3.10
N ILE A 115 14.37 14.28 3.90
CA ILE A 115 14.77 14.44 5.31
C ILE A 115 14.32 13.23 6.15
N ARG A 116 13.07 12.79 5.99
CA ARG A 116 12.52 11.64 6.72
C ARG A 116 13.20 10.34 6.34
N GLN A 117 13.55 10.17 5.06
CA GLN A 117 14.29 9.00 4.58
C GLN A 117 15.71 8.93 5.18
N HIS A 118 16.44 10.05 5.18
CA HIS A 118 17.80 10.09 5.74
C HIS A 118 17.80 9.99 7.28
N SER A 119 16.82 10.58 7.96
CA SER A 119 16.73 10.52 9.41
C SER A 119 16.25 9.15 9.91
N GLY A 120 15.31 8.54 9.18
CA GLY A 120 14.60 7.33 9.58
C GLY A 120 13.49 7.57 10.62
N LYS A 121 12.45 6.72 10.59
CA LYS A 121 11.23 6.86 11.42
C LYS A 121 11.52 6.99 12.93
N LYS A 122 12.51 6.26 13.46
CA LYS A 122 12.83 6.27 14.90
C LYS A 122 13.60 7.51 15.33
N ARG A 123 14.45 8.08 14.46
CA ARG A 123 15.37 9.18 14.83
C ARG A 123 14.83 10.55 14.44
N ILE A 124 13.83 10.65 13.56
CA ILE A 124 13.27 11.94 13.14
C ILE A 124 12.76 12.77 14.33
N ARG A 125 12.14 12.14 15.33
CA ARG A 125 11.69 12.82 16.56
C ARG A 125 12.85 13.45 17.31
N LYS A 126 13.94 12.70 17.49
CA LYS A 126 15.17 13.18 18.14
C LYS A 126 15.83 14.30 17.32
N PHE A 127 15.97 14.11 16.00
CA PHE A 127 16.50 15.11 15.08
C PHE A 127 15.72 16.44 15.15
N VAL A 128 14.40 16.37 15.13
CA VAL A 128 13.52 17.54 15.21
C VAL A 128 13.64 18.26 16.57
N GLN A 129 13.88 17.51 17.65
CA GLN A 129 14.10 18.10 18.98
C GLN A 129 15.46 18.79 19.10
N GLU A 130 16.54 18.18 18.59
CA GLU A 130 17.92 18.68 18.67
C GLU A 130 18.21 19.85 17.73
N THR A 131 17.46 19.96 16.64
CA THR A 131 17.63 21.04 15.66
C THR A 131 17.00 22.36 16.11
N ARG A 132 17.67 23.47 15.81
CA ARG A 132 17.19 24.84 16.03
C ARG A 132 16.36 25.36 14.85
N ILE A 133 15.42 24.55 14.36
CA ILE A 133 14.48 24.95 13.32
C ILE A 133 13.17 25.49 13.94
N PRO A 134 12.45 26.41 13.26
CA PRO A 134 11.15 26.90 13.68
C PRO A 134 10.13 25.79 13.98
N LEU A 135 9.24 26.03 14.96
CA LEU A 135 8.22 25.06 15.40
C LEU A 135 7.34 24.55 14.24
N VAL A 136 6.95 25.45 13.34
CA VAL A 136 6.16 25.10 12.14
C VAL A 136 6.86 24.03 11.29
N LEU A 137 8.19 24.12 11.15
CA LEU A 137 8.96 23.11 10.42
C LEU A 137 9.13 21.81 11.22
N LYS A 138 9.21 21.90 12.55
CA LYS A 138 9.20 20.72 13.42
C LYS A 138 7.92 19.91 13.23
N GLU A 139 6.77 20.58 13.31
CA GLU A 139 5.46 19.97 13.10
C GLU A 139 5.32 19.41 11.68
N TYR A 140 5.72 20.19 10.67
CA TYR A 140 5.68 19.75 9.27
C TYR A 140 6.53 18.51 8.99
N LEU A 141 7.67 18.33 9.68
CA LEU A 141 8.50 17.14 9.52
C LEU A 141 7.98 15.91 10.25
N LEU A 142 7.20 16.09 11.33
CA LEU A 142 6.67 14.99 12.15
C LEU A 142 5.36 14.43 11.59
N ASN A 143 4.52 15.31 11.04
CA ASN A 143 3.27 14.97 10.36
C ASN A 143 3.52 14.58 8.90
#